data_AF-A0A7C7M3Y0-F1
#
_entry.id   AF-A0A7C7M3Y0-F1
#
_cell.length_a   1.000
_cell.length_b   1.000
_cell.length_c   1.000
_cell.angle_alpha   90.00
_cell.angle_beta   90.00
_cell.angle_gamma   90.00
#
_symmetry.space_group_name_H-M   'P 1'
#
loop_
_entity.id
_entity.type
_entity.pdbx_description
1 polymer ?
#
loop_
_entity_poly.entity_id
_entity_poly.type
_entity_poly.pdbx_seq_one_letter_code
_entity_poly.pdbx_strand_id
1 'polypeptide(L)'
;MRRILKYILTKAILVFCFIAAAEPQEDIILSFPIDVSVYDGQGSLLVTWSYPDSIVAQDIKVFVQKFGQPEFELLSVLTSNRSNYLDTSCEPNERYFYKIEVEDIFGNIFNSDTQRPSFGTCAAMEDSLTFDEKIQSVLDLVQLHIQDELKAIDSYTNFHPIKQLLQSNIGMNHNWFEQFPLELLKPSASSVEAIDDIIQNEKLFNSIMEYESIYRNHLFLSPDAWLKSVEEAILKIRKDWNLLYAEYPTAVEMFDSIAPIRIVGCEHNGQSETVLKLYFFHPEQLSANELYLLSGEEYIDLGEFRESNDYLITVPVPSHWAYVDLMMDDIFIQTCPLIINESVIYSIHGDIIPMDTDTANLIKVARNESSIWLNELTWNPLSKTLRLEVAGKPDYEDQYFIVNQNEPLWDIESEVGFEIQFIDSSFVLRDDLDLPTVISLKLSGGDELTTLEHIVLDTLPFAISRIPDGDSWHYTESITLGSTNEPIEDYYVADLVPEFFVLYQNYPNPFNGQTRITFDLLEDAAVTLYITDATGRIHDKLIEEEFIISGTYNYMWNGEGRSTGIYFITLQAQVDQIPPAVLSRKMIYLK
;
A
#
# COMPACT_ATOMS: atom_id res chain seq x y z
N MET A 1 56.03 -13.02 -4.47
CA MET A 1 55.82 -12.02 -3.41
C MET A 1 54.37 -12.19 -2.97
N ARG A 2 54.17 -13.11 -2.02
CA ARG A 2 53.94 -12.83 -0.59
C ARG A 2 52.45 -12.58 -0.30
N ARG A 3 51.85 -13.62 0.28
CA ARG A 3 50.82 -13.63 1.35
C ARG A 3 49.51 -12.92 0.99
N ILE A 4 48.35 -13.52 1.21
CA ILE A 4 47.76 -13.84 2.53
C ILE A 4 46.70 -14.94 2.24
N LEU A 5 46.82 -16.19 2.69
CA LEU A 5 46.73 -16.73 4.06
C LEU A 5 45.27 -16.84 4.56
N LYS A 6 44.86 -18.10 4.83
CA LYS A 6 43.69 -18.59 5.58
C LYS A 6 42.33 -18.53 4.89
N TYR A 7 41.81 -19.70 4.47
CA TYR A 7 40.53 -20.28 4.91
C TYR A 7 40.09 -21.45 4.00
N ILE A 8 40.87 -22.54 3.94
CA ILE A 8 40.34 -23.85 3.50
C ILE A 8 40.97 -24.90 4.42
N LEU A 9 40.43 -25.04 5.62
CA LEU A 9 40.71 -26.16 6.51
C LEU A 9 39.61 -26.24 7.57
N THR A 10 38.57 -27.06 7.34
CA THR A 10 37.91 -27.98 8.31
C THR A 10 36.53 -28.43 7.82
N LYS A 11 36.51 -29.43 6.94
CA LYS A 11 35.44 -30.45 6.87
C LYS A 11 36.10 -31.77 6.46
N ALA A 12 36.40 -32.61 7.43
CA ALA A 12 36.40 -34.07 7.33
C ALA A 12 36.97 -34.67 8.62
N ILE A 13 36.35 -35.77 9.07
CA ILE A 13 36.78 -36.70 10.13
C ILE A 13 36.27 -36.36 11.54
N LEU A 14 35.06 -36.88 11.84
CA LEU A 14 34.79 -37.62 13.07
C LEU A 14 33.46 -38.38 12.92
N VAL A 15 33.55 -39.58 12.35
CA VAL A 15 32.58 -40.66 12.51
C VAL A 15 33.37 -41.81 13.12
N PHE A 16 33.14 -42.14 14.39
CA PHE A 16 33.06 -43.51 14.92
C PHE A 16 32.86 -43.52 16.44
N CYS A 17 31.99 -44.45 16.87
CA CYS A 17 31.87 -45.02 18.22
C CYS A 17 31.17 -44.22 19.33
N PHE A 18 29.83 -44.23 19.29
CA PHE A 18 29.04 -44.61 20.46
C PHE A 18 28.03 -45.68 20.04
N ILE A 19 28.46 -46.95 20.13
CA ILE A 19 27.55 -48.09 20.21
C ILE A 19 27.28 -48.27 21.70
N ALA A 20 26.24 -47.61 22.21
CA ALA A 20 25.52 -48.11 23.36
C ALA A 20 24.49 -49.07 22.80
N ALA A 21 24.59 -50.34 23.18
CA ALA A 21 23.62 -51.36 22.84
C ALA A 21 22.26 -50.97 23.45
N ALA A 22 21.41 -50.32 22.64
CA ALA A 22 19.98 -50.41 22.84
C ALA A 22 19.58 -51.82 22.41
N GLU A 23 18.94 -52.55 23.33
CA GLU A 23 18.26 -53.80 23.00
C GLU A 23 17.34 -53.59 21.79
N PRO A 24 17.16 -54.60 20.92
CA PRO A 24 16.22 -54.46 19.81
C PRO A 24 14.84 -54.30 20.41
N GLN A 25 14.33 -53.06 20.38
CA GLN A 25 12.91 -52.81 20.52
C GLN A 25 12.29 -53.53 19.32
N GLU A 26 11.57 -54.62 19.58
CA GLU A 26 10.81 -55.33 18.56
C GLU A 26 10.07 -54.30 17.72
N ASP A 27 10.31 -54.29 16.40
CA ASP A 27 9.49 -53.53 15.47
C ASP A 27 8.04 -53.91 15.77
N ILE A 28 7.29 -52.99 16.37
CA ILE A 28 5.87 -53.19 16.61
C ILE A 28 5.25 -53.22 15.22
N ILE A 29 5.04 -54.42 14.69
CA ILE A 29 4.20 -54.62 13.51
C ILE A 29 2.81 -54.19 13.97
N LEU A 30 2.45 -52.93 13.68
CA LEU A 30 1.09 -52.44 13.84
C LEU A 30 0.20 -53.35 13.01
N SER A 31 -0.61 -54.18 13.67
CA SER A 31 -1.57 -55.07 13.02
C SER A 31 -2.58 -54.29 12.16
N PHE A 32 -2.75 -53.00 12.46
CA PHE A 32 -3.57 -52.04 11.73
C PHE A 32 -2.80 -50.72 11.60
N PRO A 33 -2.12 -50.46 10.48
CA PRO A 33 -1.29 -49.26 10.32
C PRO A 33 -2.09 -48.01 9.92
N ILE A 34 -3.40 -48.14 9.71
CA ILE A 34 -4.29 -47.03 9.36
C ILE A 34 -5.03 -46.60 10.63
N ASP A 35 -4.79 -45.37 11.07
CA ASP A 35 -5.52 -44.73 12.15
C ASP A 35 -6.76 -44.05 11.58
N VAL A 36 -7.92 -44.25 12.21
CA VAL A 36 -9.22 -43.76 11.73
C VAL A 36 -9.91 -43.03 12.87
N SER A 37 -10.39 -41.83 12.60
CA SER A 37 -11.24 -41.06 13.50
C SER A 37 -12.58 -40.77 12.83
N VAL A 38 -13.66 -40.79 13.61
CA VAL A 38 -15.02 -40.51 13.16
C VAL A 38 -15.58 -39.41 14.06
N TYR A 39 -16.13 -38.36 13.45
CA TYR A 39 -16.62 -37.20 14.15
C TYR A 39 -18.12 -36.98 13.91
N ASP A 40 -18.88 -36.90 15.01
CA ASP A 40 -20.33 -36.77 14.99
C ASP A 40 -20.78 -35.36 14.62
N GLY A 41 -21.77 -35.25 13.71
CA GLY A 41 -22.43 -34.00 13.34
C GLY A 41 -23.93 -34.19 13.17
N GLN A 42 -24.67 -33.09 13.01
CA GLN A 42 -26.08 -33.13 12.66
C GLN A 42 -26.25 -33.60 11.22
N GLY A 43 -26.92 -34.74 11.03
CA GLY A 43 -27.15 -35.32 9.71
C GLY A 43 -25.89 -35.78 8.96
N SER A 44 -24.73 -35.84 9.63
CA SER A 44 -23.48 -36.23 8.99
C SER A 44 -22.46 -36.88 9.93
N LEU A 45 -21.59 -37.73 9.39
CA LEU A 45 -20.40 -38.27 10.03
C LEU A 45 -19.17 -37.96 9.18
N LEU A 46 -18.17 -37.30 9.75
CA LEU A 46 -16.89 -37.07 9.09
C LEU A 46 -15.91 -38.17 9.49
N VAL A 47 -15.48 -38.96 8.51
CA VAL A 47 -14.48 -40.01 8.68
C VAL A 47 -13.15 -39.49 8.18
N THR A 48 -12.11 -39.57 9.00
CA THR A 48 -10.75 -39.14 8.65
C THR A 48 -9.77 -40.27 8.92
N TRP A 49 -8.70 -40.37 8.14
CA TRP A 49 -7.67 -41.37 8.36
C TRP A 49 -6.26 -40.83 8.13
N SER A 50 -5.31 -41.51 8.75
CA SER A 50 -3.87 -41.32 8.50
C SER A 50 -3.16 -42.66 8.48
N TYR A 51 -2.05 -42.71 7.77
CA TYR A 51 -1.19 -43.90 7.68
C TYR A 51 0.26 -43.45 7.43
N PRO A 52 1.26 -44.28 7.77
CA PRO A 52 2.67 -43.91 7.60
C PRO A 52 3.07 -43.60 6.15
N ASP A 53 4.01 -42.66 5.97
CA ASP A 53 4.55 -42.26 4.65
C ASP A 53 5.14 -43.41 3.84
N SER A 54 5.45 -44.55 4.49
CA SER A 54 5.89 -45.77 3.81
C SER A 54 4.80 -46.42 2.94
N ILE A 55 3.52 -46.11 3.19
CA ILE A 55 2.38 -46.60 2.41
C ILE A 55 2.10 -45.60 1.29
N VAL A 56 2.49 -45.95 0.07
CA VAL A 56 2.24 -45.12 -1.12
C VAL A 56 0.90 -45.53 -1.73
N ALA A 57 -0.18 -44.93 -1.24
CA ALA A 57 -1.54 -45.26 -1.65
C ALA A 57 -1.76 -45.10 -3.16
N GLN A 58 -2.48 -46.07 -3.74
CA GLN A 58 -3.04 -46.02 -5.08
C GLN A 58 -4.56 -45.80 -5.00
N ASP A 59 -5.24 -46.66 -4.25
CA ASP A 59 -6.69 -46.63 -4.06
C ASP A 59 -7.05 -46.71 -2.57
N ILE A 60 -8.10 -45.99 -2.16
CA ILE A 60 -8.60 -45.99 -0.78
C ILE A 60 -10.08 -46.40 -0.79
N LYS A 61 -10.44 -47.42 -0.03
CA LYS A 61 -11.83 -47.90 0.09
C LYS A 61 -12.37 -47.58 1.48
N VAL A 62 -13.54 -46.96 1.50
CA VAL A 62 -14.29 -46.62 2.71
C VAL A 62 -15.41 -47.63 2.86
N PHE A 63 -15.44 -48.33 3.99
CA PHE A 63 -16.50 -49.26 4.35
C PHE A 63 -17.26 -48.77 5.57
N VAL A 64 -18.55 -49.06 5.61
CA VAL A 64 -19.45 -48.71 6.71
C VAL A 64 -20.22 -49.95 7.19
N GLN A 65 -20.51 -50.01 8.48
CA GLN A 65 -21.40 -51.00 9.07
C GLN A 65 -22.36 -50.30 10.03
N LYS A 66 -23.67 -50.40 9.78
CA LYS A 66 -24.68 -49.95 10.75
C LYS A 66 -24.71 -50.92 11.93
N PHE A 67 -24.86 -50.41 13.16
CA PHE A 67 -24.97 -51.24 14.35
C PHE A 67 -26.07 -52.30 14.19
N GLY A 68 -25.74 -53.55 14.48
CA GLY A 68 -26.65 -54.69 14.33
C GLY A 68 -26.64 -55.36 12.95
N GLN A 69 -25.98 -54.79 11.94
CA GLN A 69 -25.73 -55.47 10.67
C GLN A 69 -24.51 -56.40 10.75
N PRO A 70 -24.50 -57.52 10.01
CA PRO A 70 -23.48 -58.56 10.18
C PRO A 70 -22.14 -58.24 9.52
N GLU A 71 -22.11 -57.40 8.47
CA GLU A 71 -20.92 -57.19 7.64
C GLU A 71 -20.74 -55.71 7.29
N PHE A 72 -19.50 -55.34 6.93
CA PHE A 72 -19.15 -54.04 6.39
C PHE A 72 -19.53 -53.97 4.90
N GLU A 73 -20.21 -52.91 4.50
CA GLU A 73 -20.57 -52.62 3.12
C GLU A 73 -19.61 -51.56 2.54
N LEU A 74 -19.26 -51.70 1.25
CA LEU A 74 -18.41 -50.72 0.57
C LEU A 74 -19.22 -49.45 0.30
N LEU A 75 -18.79 -48.34 0.90
CA LEU A 75 -19.44 -47.04 0.76
C LEU A 75 -18.86 -46.24 -0.41
N SER A 76 -17.52 -46.22 -0.56
CA SER A 76 -16.86 -45.46 -1.61
C SER A 76 -15.45 -45.96 -1.94
N VAL A 77 -14.97 -45.63 -3.14
CA VAL A 77 -13.57 -45.81 -3.57
C VAL A 77 -13.03 -44.45 -3.98
N LEU A 78 -11.92 -44.04 -3.36
CA LEU A 78 -11.32 -42.72 -3.45
C LEU A 78 -9.89 -42.79 -3.99
N THR A 79 -9.43 -41.68 -4.55
CA THR A 79 -8.05 -41.48 -4.99
C THR A 79 -7.11 -41.29 -3.80
N SER A 80 -5.83 -41.61 -4.00
CA SER A 80 -4.79 -41.59 -2.97
C SER A 80 -4.48 -40.24 -2.31
N ASN A 81 -4.99 -39.14 -2.86
CA ASN A 81 -4.83 -37.79 -2.30
C ASN A 81 -5.88 -37.41 -1.25
N ARG A 82 -6.82 -38.31 -0.92
CA ARG A 82 -7.87 -38.06 0.08
C ARG A 82 -7.49 -38.68 1.42
N SER A 83 -7.73 -37.93 2.50
CA SER A 83 -7.58 -38.38 3.89
C SER A 83 -8.88 -38.31 4.71
N ASN A 84 -10.00 -38.05 4.04
CA ASN A 84 -11.31 -37.92 4.66
C ASN A 84 -12.47 -38.31 3.73
N TYR A 85 -13.62 -38.59 4.34
CA TYR A 85 -14.88 -38.89 3.69
C TYR A 85 -16.04 -38.36 4.54
N LEU A 86 -17.01 -37.68 3.91
CA LEU A 86 -18.21 -37.17 4.56
C LEU A 86 -19.39 -38.10 4.25
N ASP A 87 -19.93 -38.75 5.28
CA ASP A 87 -21.13 -39.59 5.16
C ASP A 87 -22.37 -38.79 5.61
N THR A 88 -23.23 -38.43 4.66
CA THR A 88 -24.51 -37.75 4.89
C THR A 88 -25.71 -38.71 4.79
N SER A 89 -25.46 -40.01 4.69
CA SER A 89 -26.50 -41.04 4.57
C SER A 89 -26.90 -41.65 5.92
N CYS A 90 -26.30 -41.16 7.01
CA CYS A 90 -26.54 -41.66 8.36
C CYS A 90 -27.95 -41.35 8.87
N GLU A 91 -28.58 -42.33 9.50
CA GLU A 91 -29.86 -42.14 10.18
C GLU A 91 -29.64 -41.51 11.58
N PRO A 92 -30.50 -40.57 12.00
CA PRO A 92 -30.38 -39.94 13.32
C PRO A 92 -30.41 -40.94 14.48
N ASN A 93 -29.49 -40.77 15.44
CA ASN A 93 -29.30 -41.61 16.62
C ASN A 93 -28.88 -43.06 16.35
N GLU A 94 -28.59 -43.41 15.10
CA GLU A 94 -28.03 -44.70 14.74
C GLU A 94 -26.50 -44.67 14.77
N ARG A 95 -25.91 -45.79 15.19
CA ARG A 95 -24.45 -45.93 15.31
C ARG A 95 -23.88 -46.61 14.08
N TYR A 96 -22.81 -46.03 13.55
CA TYR A 96 -22.10 -46.54 12.37
C TYR A 96 -20.63 -46.76 12.70
N PHE A 97 -20.08 -47.87 12.24
CA PHE A 97 -18.67 -48.23 12.34
C PHE A 97 -18.02 -48.09 10.98
N TYR A 98 -16.78 -47.62 10.93
CA TYR A 98 -16.06 -47.42 9.68
C TYR A 98 -14.78 -48.25 9.63
N LYS A 99 -14.48 -48.74 8.43
CA LYS A 99 -13.24 -49.44 8.11
C LYS A 99 -12.64 -48.80 6.86
N ILE A 100 -11.36 -48.47 6.93
CA ILE A 100 -10.59 -47.95 5.80
C ILE A 100 -9.62 -49.03 5.33
N GLU A 101 -9.56 -49.21 4.01
CA GLU A 101 -8.61 -50.09 3.34
C GLU A 101 -7.81 -49.26 2.34
N VAL A 102 -6.49 -49.34 2.41
CA VAL A 102 -5.57 -48.65 1.49
C VAL A 102 -4.82 -49.70 0.70
N GLU A 103 -4.94 -49.64 -0.62
CA GLU A 103 -4.15 -50.43 -1.55
C GLU A 103 -3.00 -49.55 -2.06
N ASP A 104 -1.75 -50.01 -1.88
CA ASP A 104 -0.56 -49.26 -2.33
C ASP A 104 -0.20 -49.57 -3.79
N ILE A 105 0.72 -48.79 -4.36
CA ILE A 105 1.21 -48.97 -5.74
C ILE A 105 1.93 -50.31 -6.00
N PHE A 106 2.24 -51.07 -4.95
CA PHE A 106 2.85 -52.39 -5.01
C PHE A 106 1.80 -53.51 -4.89
N GLY A 107 0.52 -53.17 -4.72
CA GLY A 107 -0.59 -54.10 -4.55
C GLY A 107 -0.73 -54.65 -3.12
N ASN A 108 -0.05 -54.06 -2.12
CA ASN A 108 -0.25 -54.41 -0.72
C ASN A 108 -1.52 -53.75 -0.20
N ILE A 109 -2.27 -54.49 0.61
CA ILE A 109 -3.52 -54.01 1.21
C ILE A 109 -3.32 -53.81 2.71
N PHE A 110 -3.56 -52.59 3.17
CA PHE A 110 -3.51 -52.19 4.57
C PHE A 110 -4.93 -51.89 5.07
N ASN A 111 -5.23 -52.23 6.33
CA ASN A 111 -6.56 -52.04 6.91
C ASN A 111 -6.48 -51.27 8.23
N SER A 112 -7.52 -50.51 8.53
CA SER A 112 -7.79 -50.00 9.88
C SER A 112 -8.25 -51.11 10.82
N ASP A 113 -8.31 -50.84 12.12
CA ASP A 113 -8.72 -51.83 13.13
C ASP A 113 -10.15 -52.32 12.88
N THR A 114 -10.29 -53.60 12.54
CA THR A 114 -11.59 -54.26 12.28
C THR A 114 -12.17 -54.93 13.52
N GLN A 115 -11.38 -55.10 14.58
CA GLN A 115 -11.85 -55.66 15.86
C GLN A 115 -12.41 -54.57 16.77
N ARG A 116 -11.86 -53.36 16.67
CA ARG A 116 -12.29 -52.16 17.39
C ARG A 116 -12.41 -50.99 16.42
N PRO A 117 -13.31 -51.08 15.43
CA PRO A 117 -13.47 -50.02 14.44
C PRO A 117 -13.95 -48.73 15.08
N SER A 118 -13.43 -47.62 14.58
CA SER A 118 -13.89 -46.28 14.95
C SER A 118 -15.35 -46.11 14.52
N PHE A 119 -16.11 -45.40 15.33
CA PHE A 119 -17.56 -45.28 15.17
C PHE A 119 -18.05 -43.89 15.48
N GLY A 120 -19.20 -43.55 14.92
CA GLY A 120 -19.91 -42.30 15.15
C GLY A 120 -21.42 -42.52 15.30
N THR A 121 -22.10 -41.53 15.86
CA THR A 121 -23.56 -41.47 15.97
C THR A 121 -24.06 -40.16 15.38
N CYS A 122 -24.86 -40.26 14.32
CA CYS A 122 -25.39 -39.11 13.61
C CYS A 122 -26.41 -38.39 14.50
N ALA A 123 -26.22 -37.09 14.76
CA ALA A 123 -27.20 -36.32 15.51
C ALA A 123 -28.41 -35.99 14.64
N ALA A 124 -29.59 -35.86 15.24
CA ALA A 124 -30.77 -35.36 14.54
C ALA A 124 -30.55 -33.90 14.13
N MET A 125 -31.04 -33.50 12.96
CA MET A 125 -31.06 -32.10 12.56
C MET A 125 -32.04 -31.33 13.46
N GLU A 126 -31.56 -30.26 14.08
CA GLU A 126 -32.40 -29.32 14.83
C GLU A 126 -33.02 -28.28 13.89
N ASP A 127 -34.29 -27.93 14.13
CA ASP A 127 -35.07 -27.00 13.27
C ASP A 127 -34.65 -25.52 13.39
N SER A 128 -33.79 -25.15 14.34
CA SER A 128 -33.50 -23.73 14.66
C SER A 128 -32.55 -23.05 13.69
N LEU A 129 -31.70 -23.79 12.97
CA LEU A 129 -30.72 -23.26 12.03
C LEU A 129 -30.68 -24.13 10.75
N THR A 130 -30.89 -23.51 9.59
CA THR A 130 -30.82 -24.21 8.30
C THR A 130 -29.40 -24.22 7.77
N PHE A 131 -28.89 -25.40 7.41
CA PHE A 131 -27.62 -25.54 6.70
C PHE A 131 -27.67 -24.84 5.32
N ASP A 132 -26.66 -24.02 5.02
CA ASP A 132 -26.47 -23.37 3.73
C ASP A 132 -25.24 -23.95 3.02
N GLU A 133 -25.49 -24.64 1.90
CA GLU A 133 -24.46 -25.26 1.05
C GLU A 133 -23.47 -24.25 0.44
N LYS A 134 -23.78 -22.96 0.44
CA LYS A 134 -22.89 -21.92 -0.07
C LYS A 134 -21.75 -21.58 0.88
N ILE A 135 -21.83 -21.97 2.15
CA ILE A 135 -20.77 -21.74 3.14
C ILE A 135 -19.66 -22.75 2.89
N GLN A 136 -18.49 -22.27 2.44
CA GLN A 136 -17.35 -23.13 2.08
C GLN A 136 -16.18 -23.01 3.05
N SER A 137 -16.26 -22.09 4.01
CA SER A 137 -15.24 -21.86 5.03
C SER A 137 -15.86 -21.36 6.34
N VAL A 138 -15.09 -21.45 7.43
CA VAL A 138 -15.47 -20.83 8.72
C VAL A 138 -15.53 -19.31 8.58
N LEU A 139 -14.72 -18.70 7.71
CA LEU A 139 -14.79 -17.27 7.42
C LEU A 139 -16.15 -16.87 6.84
N ASP A 140 -16.67 -17.64 5.87
CA ASP A 140 -18.00 -17.41 5.29
C ASP A 140 -19.10 -17.50 6.35
N LEU A 141 -18.96 -18.45 7.28
CA LEU A 141 -19.90 -18.63 8.39
C LEU A 141 -19.90 -17.43 9.35
N VAL A 142 -18.72 -16.93 9.73
CA VAL A 142 -18.62 -15.73 10.58
C VAL A 142 -19.23 -14.52 9.88
N GLN A 143 -18.95 -14.34 8.59
CA GLN A 143 -19.54 -13.26 7.79
C GLN A 143 -21.07 -13.37 7.69
N LEU A 144 -21.61 -14.57 7.53
CA LEU A 144 -23.06 -14.80 7.51
C LEU A 144 -23.67 -14.45 8.87
N HIS A 145 -23.05 -14.91 9.96
CA HIS A 145 -23.53 -14.63 11.30
C HIS A 145 -23.58 -13.11 11.60
N ILE A 146 -22.53 -12.38 11.24
CA ILE A 146 -22.51 -10.90 11.34
C ILE A 146 -23.66 -10.29 10.52
N GLN A 147 -23.91 -10.79 9.31
CA GLN A 147 -25.02 -10.29 8.47
C GLN A 147 -26.39 -10.54 9.10
N ASP A 148 -26.58 -11.69 9.72
CA ASP A 148 -27.86 -12.04 10.34
C ASP A 148 -28.10 -11.25 11.63
N GLU A 149 -27.05 -10.98 12.42
CA GLU A 149 -27.13 -10.04 13.54
C GLU A 149 -27.46 -8.61 13.08
N LEU A 150 -26.86 -8.13 11.98
CA LEU A 150 -27.17 -6.80 11.42
C LEU A 150 -28.62 -6.67 10.95
N LYS A 151 -29.14 -7.68 10.23
CA LYS A 151 -30.54 -7.67 9.77
C LYS A 151 -31.53 -7.63 10.94
N ALA A 152 -31.16 -8.18 12.08
CA ALA A 152 -31.97 -8.15 13.30
C ALA A 152 -31.99 -6.73 13.93
N ILE A 153 -30.96 -5.91 13.69
CA ILE A 153 -30.88 -4.51 14.14
C ILE A 153 -31.65 -3.60 13.19
N ASP A 154 -31.40 -3.68 11.88
CA ASP A 154 -32.14 -2.94 10.85
C ASP A 154 -32.36 -3.80 9.61
N SER A 155 -33.63 -4.15 9.37
CA SER A 155 -34.02 -5.00 8.23
C SER A 155 -34.13 -4.24 6.91
N TYR A 156 -34.00 -2.90 6.92
CA TYR A 156 -34.20 -2.05 5.74
C TYR A 156 -32.90 -1.51 5.14
N THR A 157 -31.78 -1.56 5.86
CA THR A 157 -30.50 -1.07 5.34
C THR A 157 -29.93 -2.03 4.28
N ASN A 158 -29.45 -1.46 3.17
CA ASN A 158 -28.69 -2.23 2.18
C ASN A 158 -27.23 -2.37 2.64
N PHE A 159 -26.91 -3.48 3.29
CA PHE A 159 -25.54 -3.78 3.75
C PHE A 159 -24.61 -4.32 2.65
N HIS A 160 -25.06 -4.42 1.39
CA HIS A 160 -24.26 -5.01 0.32
C HIS A 160 -22.86 -4.38 0.14
N PRO A 161 -22.69 -3.05 0.15
CA PRO A 161 -21.37 -2.44 0.00
C PRO A 161 -20.42 -2.78 1.15
N ILE A 162 -20.91 -2.71 2.39
CA ILE A 162 -20.08 -3.01 3.57
C ILE A 162 -19.76 -4.51 3.64
N LYS A 163 -20.67 -5.37 3.16
CA LYS A 163 -20.41 -6.80 3.01
C LYS A 163 -19.25 -7.06 2.04
N GLN A 164 -19.17 -6.35 0.92
CA GLN A 164 -18.04 -6.49 0.00
C GLN A 164 -16.73 -6.11 0.67
N LEU A 165 -16.73 -5.09 1.52
CA LEU A 165 -15.56 -4.70 2.31
C LEU A 165 -15.11 -5.78 3.30
N LEU A 166 -16.04 -6.48 3.97
CA LEU A 166 -15.71 -7.60 4.85
C LEU A 166 -15.13 -8.81 4.10
N GLN A 167 -15.33 -8.88 2.78
CA GLN A 167 -14.86 -9.95 1.91
C GLN A 167 -13.55 -9.62 1.20
N SER A 168 -13.21 -8.34 1.06
CA SER A 168 -11.96 -7.92 0.44
C SER A 168 -10.78 -8.08 1.42
N ASN A 169 -9.62 -8.50 0.91
CA ASN A 169 -8.39 -8.44 1.68
C ASN A 169 -7.91 -6.98 1.69
N ILE A 170 -8.47 -6.18 2.60
CA ILE A 170 -8.15 -4.74 2.73
C ILE A 170 -6.67 -4.52 3.06
N GLY A 171 -6.03 -5.47 3.75
CA GLY A 171 -4.72 -5.34 4.38
C GLY A 171 -3.47 -5.31 3.49
N MET A 172 -3.55 -4.93 2.20
CA MET A 172 -2.34 -4.70 1.40
C MET A 172 -2.24 -3.32 0.75
N ASN A 173 -3.34 -2.61 0.46
CA ASN A 173 -3.26 -1.40 -0.38
C ASN A 173 -4.12 -0.21 0.10
N HIS A 174 -4.80 -0.27 1.26
CA HIS A 174 -5.65 0.82 1.82
C HIS A 174 -6.70 1.45 0.85
N ASN A 175 -6.96 0.84 -0.31
CA ASN A 175 -7.78 1.39 -1.40
C ASN A 175 -9.29 1.10 -1.24
N TRP A 176 -9.76 0.77 -0.03
CA TRP A 176 -11.17 0.40 0.14
C TRP A 176 -12.10 1.55 -0.22
N PHE A 177 -11.67 2.80 -0.03
CA PHE A 177 -12.41 3.99 -0.43
C PHE A 177 -12.65 4.05 -1.95
N GLU A 178 -11.64 3.72 -2.76
CA GLU A 178 -11.74 3.69 -4.23
C GLU A 178 -12.72 2.62 -4.73
N GLN A 179 -12.96 1.59 -3.92
CA GLN A 179 -13.86 0.48 -4.22
C GLN A 179 -15.25 0.64 -3.59
N PHE A 180 -15.43 1.63 -2.72
CA PHE A 180 -16.68 1.84 -2.00
C PHE A 180 -17.62 2.77 -2.80
N PRO A 181 -18.92 2.45 -2.92
CA PRO A 181 -19.90 3.36 -3.50
C PRO A 181 -20.01 4.64 -2.67
N LEU A 182 -19.41 5.74 -3.13
CA LEU A 182 -19.23 6.96 -2.34
C LEU A 182 -20.55 7.61 -1.94
N GLU A 183 -21.60 7.46 -2.73
CA GLU A 183 -22.95 7.92 -2.42
C GLU A 183 -23.55 7.24 -1.19
N LEU A 184 -23.02 6.07 -0.82
CA LEU A 184 -23.41 5.32 0.38
C LEU A 184 -22.46 5.57 1.56
N LEU A 185 -21.39 6.36 1.39
CA LEU A 185 -20.34 6.53 2.40
C LEU A 185 -20.93 7.08 3.70
N LYS A 186 -21.50 8.28 3.66
CA LYS A 186 -22.11 8.92 4.83
C LYS A 186 -23.38 8.22 5.33
N PRO A 187 -24.31 7.77 4.45
CA PRO A 187 -25.46 6.97 4.89
C PRO A 187 -25.11 5.67 5.64
N SER A 188 -23.90 5.14 5.45
CA SER A 188 -23.45 3.91 6.09
C SER A 188 -22.93 4.08 7.51
N ALA A 189 -22.83 5.30 8.06
CA ALA A 189 -22.18 5.55 9.36
C ALA A 189 -22.78 4.71 10.51
N SER A 190 -24.11 4.67 10.64
CA SER A 190 -24.77 3.86 11.67
C SER A 190 -24.56 2.36 11.48
N SER A 191 -24.42 1.92 10.24
CA SER A 191 -24.14 0.51 9.91
C SER A 191 -22.71 0.16 10.28
N VAL A 192 -21.75 1.05 10.02
CA VAL A 192 -20.35 0.86 10.42
C VAL A 192 -20.24 0.75 11.94
N GLU A 193 -20.91 1.61 12.70
CA GLU A 193 -20.97 1.50 14.17
C GLU A 193 -21.59 0.17 14.63
N ALA A 194 -22.73 -0.23 14.07
CA ALA A 194 -23.41 -1.48 14.43
C ALA A 194 -22.56 -2.73 14.12
N ILE A 195 -21.82 -2.73 13.01
CA ILE A 195 -20.93 -3.83 12.64
C ILE A 195 -19.75 -3.92 13.61
N ASP A 196 -19.19 -2.78 14.02
CA ASP A 196 -18.11 -2.78 15.00
C ASP A 196 -18.58 -3.38 16.33
N ASP A 197 -19.75 -2.99 16.83
CA ASP A 197 -20.33 -3.56 18.04
C ASP A 197 -20.47 -5.09 17.98
N ILE A 198 -20.86 -5.64 16.82
CA ILE A 198 -20.98 -7.09 16.60
C ILE A 198 -19.59 -7.75 16.56
N ILE A 199 -18.65 -7.20 15.80
CA ILE A 199 -17.31 -7.78 15.60
C ILE A 199 -16.49 -7.76 16.90
N GLN A 200 -16.58 -6.68 17.68
CA GLN A 200 -15.89 -6.53 18.96
C GLN A 200 -16.57 -7.31 20.09
N ASN A 201 -17.79 -7.80 19.90
CA ASN A 201 -18.52 -8.55 20.92
C ASN A 201 -17.71 -9.78 21.39
N GLU A 202 -17.43 -9.86 22.69
CA GLU A 202 -16.72 -10.98 23.30
C GLU A 202 -17.46 -12.32 23.13
N LYS A 203 -18.78 -12.28 22.92
CA LYS A 203 -19.61 -13.47 22.71
C LYS A 203 -19.57 -14.01 21.29
N LEU A 204 -19.05 -13.25 20.31
CA LEU A 204 -19.02 -13.66 18.90
C LEU A 204 -18.44 -15.07 18.74
N PHE A 205 -17.33 -15.37 19.41
CA PHE A 205 -16.75 -16.71 19.41
C PHE A 205 -17.75 -17.80 19.82
N ASN A 206 -18.43 -17.59 20.95
CA ASN A 206 -19.40 -18.55 21.46
C ASN A 206 -20.60 -18.70 20.51
N SER A 207 -21.07 -17.60 19.90
CA SER A 207 -22.16 -17.64 18.92
C SER A 207 -21.78 -18.48 17.70
N ILE A 208 -20.54 -18.37 17.21
CA ILE A 208 -20.05 -19.19 16.08
C ILE A 208 -19.90 -20.65 16.47
N MET A 209 -19.50 -20.94 17.71
CA MET A 209 -19.39 -22.32 18.20
C MET A 209 -20.74 -23.05 18.22
N GLU A 210 -21.88 -22.35 18.31
CA GLU A 210 -23.21 -22.99 18.22
C GLU A 210 -23.45 -23.69 16.86
N TYR A 211 -22.76 -23.24 15.81
CA TYR A 211 -22.85 -23.81 14.46
C TYR A 211 -21.97 -25.04 14.24
N GLU A 212 -21.09 -25.40 15.19
CA GLU A 212 -20.11 -26.49 15.02
C GLU A 212 -20.79 -27.78 14.56
N SER A 213 -21.86 -28.17 15.25
CA SER A 213 -22.54 -29.43 15.00
C SER A 213 -23.16 -29.52 13.60
N ILE A 214 -23.41 -28.39 12.95
CA ILE A 214 -24.03 -28.29 11.62
C ILE A 214 -22.96 -28.21 10.53
N TYR A 215 -21.95 -27.34 10.70
CA TYR A 215 -21.04 -27.01 9.59
C TYR A 215 -19.69 -27.74 9.64
N ARG A 216 -19.20 -28.14 10.82
CA ARG A 216 -17.83 -28.67 10.96
C ARG A 216 -17.52 -29.81 10.01
N ASN A 217 -18.40 -30.80 9.97
CA ASN A 217 -18.24 -31.99 9.13
C ASN A 217 -18.30 -31.64 7.64
N HIS A 218 -19.20 -30.73 7.26
CA HIS A 218 -19.34 -30.25 5.87
C HIS A 218 -18.13 -29.44 5.39
N LEU A 219 -17.41 -28.80 6.32
CA LEU A 219 -16.13 -28.14 6.05
C LEU A 219 -14.91 -29.07 6.18
N PHE A 220 -15.13 -30.38 6.41
CA PHE A 220 -14.09 -31.40 6.56
C PHE A 220 -13.10 -31.12 7.71
N LEU A 221 -13.56 -30.53 8.80
CA LEU A 221 -12.74 -30.17 9.96
C LEU A 221 -12.90 -31.17 11.12
N SER A 222 -11.81 -31.48 11.81
CA SER A 222 -11.87 -32.10 13.13
C SER A 222 -12.31 -31.07 14.20
N PRO A 223 -12.70 -31.49 15.42
CA PRO A 223 -13.07 -30.56 16.49
C PRO A 223 -11.97 -29.54 16.81
N ASP A 224 -10.71 -29.99 16.89
CA ASP A 224 -9.58 -29.09 17.15
C ASP A 224 -9.31 -28.15 15.97
N ALA A 225 -9.44 -28.64 14.73
CA ALA A 225 -9.28 -27.83 13.53
C ALA A 225 -10.40 -26.79 13.39
N TRP A 226 -11.62 -27.12 13.80
CA TRP A 226 -12.74 -26.19 13.87
C TRP A 226 -12.46 -25.06 14.84
N LEU A 227 -12.11 -25.38 16.09
CA LEU A 227 -11.79 -24.40 17.12
C LEU A 227 -10.74 -23.40 16.60
N LYS A 228 -9.63 -23.92 16.05
CA LYS A 228 -8.56 -23.12 15.49
C LYS A 228 -9.04 -22.26 14.30
N SER A 229 -9.84 -22.83 13.40
CA SER A 229 -10.37 -22.11 12.24
C SER A 229 -11.32 -20.98 12.64
N VAL A 230 -12.12 -21.15 13.71
CA VAL A 230 -12.99 -20.11 14.26
C VAL A 230 -12.15 -18.98 14.86
N GLU A 231 -11.13 -19.32 15.66
CA GLU A 231 -10.20 -18.33 16.22
C GLU A 231 -9.50 -17.52 15.11
N GLU A 232 -8.95 -18.20 14.11
CA GLU A 232 -8.26 -17.57 12.98
C GLU A 232 -9.20 -16.69 12.14
N ALA A 233 -10.42 -17.15 11.87
CA ALA A 233 -11.41 -16.39 11.10
C ALA A 233 -11.84 -15.11 11.83
N ILE A 234 -12.14 -15.20 13.14
CA ILE A 234 -12.52 -14.03 13.95
C ILE A 234 -11.34 -13.05 14.08
N LEU A 235 -10.12 -13.55 14.30
CA LEU A 235 -8.92 -12.71 14.35
C LEU A 235 -8.69 -11.98 13.03
N LYS A 236 -8.85 -12.68 11.89
CA LYS A 236 -8.74 -12.07 10.57
C LYS A 236 -9.78 -10.96 10.38
N ILE A 237 -11.06 -11.25 10.63
CA ILE A 237 -12.14 -10.26 10.49
C ILE A 237 -11.90 -9.05 11.39
N ARG A 238 -11.54 -9.25 12.66
CA ARG A 238 -11.23 -8.14 13.58
C ARG A 238 -10.07 -7.30 13.09
N LYS A 239 -9.00 -7.92 12.61
CA LYS A 239 -7.84 -7.19 12.07
C LYS A 239 -8.24 -6.33 10.87
N ASP A 240 -8.90 -6.93 9.89
CA ASP A 240 -9.28 -6.24 8.65
C ASP A 240 -10.33 -5.15 8.94
N TRP A 241 -11.28 -5.43 9.83
CA TRP A 241 -12.31 -4.47 10.24
C TRP A 241 -11.74 -3.29 11.03
N ASN A 242 -10.83 -3.53 11.99
CA ASN A 242 -10.23 -2.45 12.79
C ASN A 242 -9.51 -1.42 11.91
N LEU A 243 -8.87 -1.86 10.83
CA LEU A 243 -8.21 -0.96 9.88
C LEU A 243 -9.24 -0.07 9.18
N LEU A 244 -10.28 -0.68 8.60
CA LEU A 244 -11.36 0.03 7.92
C LEU A 244 -12.08 1.00 8.88
N TYR A 245 -12.44 0.53 10.07
CA TYR A 245 -13.16 1.32 11.06
C TYR A 245 -12.34 2.54 11.52
N ALA A 246 -11.02 2.38 11.69
CA ALA A 246 -10.13 3.48 12.04
C ALA A 246 -9.98 4.51 10.90
N GLU A 247 -10.00 4.08 9.65
CA GLU A 247 -9.88 4.95 8.47
C GLU A 247 -11.20 5.61 8.05
N TYR A 248 -12.34 5.02 8.41
CA TYR A 248 -13.66 5.48 7.99
C TYR A 248 -13.93 6.97 8.32
N PRO A 249 -13.64 7.49 9.53
CA PRO A 249 -13.79 8.92 9.80
C PRO A 249 -12.94 9.80 8.89
N THR A 250 -11.67 9.44 8.67
CA THR A 250 -10.77 10.16 7.78
C THR A 250 -11.27 10.14 6.33
N ALA A 251 -11.82 9.02 5.88
CA ALA A 251 -12.45 8.89 4.58
C ALA A 251 -13.67 9.80 4.43
N VAL A 252 -14.49 9.93 5.47
CA VAL A 252 -15.64 10.86 5.49
C VAL A 252 -15.17 12.31 5.46
N GLU A 253 -14.15 12.67 6.23
CA GLU A 253 -13.56 14.01 6.24
C GLU A 253 -12.96 14.37 4.87
N MET A 254 -12.21 13.44 4.26
CA MET A 254 -11.70 13.59 2.90
C MET A 254 -12.85 13.81 1.93
N PHE A 255 -13.88 12.95 1.93
CA PHE A 255 -15.05 13.08 1.06
C PHE A 255 -15.74 14.44 1.21
N ASP A 256 -15.94 14.91 2.44
CA ASP A 256 -16.55 16.21 2.73
C ASP A 256 -15.71 17.42 2.26
N SER A 257 -14.39 17.24 2.11
CA SER A 257 -13.48 18.27 1.59
C SER A 257 -13.42 18.35 0.06
N ILE A 258 -13.88 17.29 -0.64
CA ILE A 258 -13.86 17.24 -2.10
C ILE A 258 -14.90 18.22 -2.66
N ALA A 259 -14.54 18.93 -3.74
CA ALA A 259 -15.46 19.80 -4.45
C ALA A 259 -16.72 19.04 -4.93
N PRO A 260 -17.89 19.68 -5.01
CA PRO A 260 -19.15 18.99 -5.36
C PRO A 260 -19.12 18.21 -6.68
N ILE A 261 -18.28 18.63 -7.61
CA ILE A 261 -18.01 17.98 -8.89
C ILE A 261 -16.52 18.09 -9.18
N ARG A 262 -15.93 17.05 -9.78
CA ARG A 262 -14.55 17.08 -10.30
C ARG A 262 -14.45 16.37 -11.64
N ILE A 263 -13.45 16.77 -12.43
CA ILE A 263 -13.00 15.98 -13.57
C ILE A 263 -12.09 14.88 -13.02
N VAL A 264 -12.48 13.62 -13.22
CA VAL A 264 -11.78 12.44 -12.68
C VAL A 264 -11.01 11.69 -13.76
N GLY A 265 -11.22 11.99 -15.03
CA GLY A 265 -10.40 11.43 -16.10
C GLY A 265 -10.67 12.02 -17.49
N CYS A 266 -9.79 11.66 -18.41
CA CYS A 266 -9.84 12.02 -19.83
C CYS A 266 -9.53 10.78 -20.68
N GLU A 267 -10.42 10.45 -21.61
CA GLU A 267 -10.30 9.30 -22.50
C GLU A 267 -10.04 9.76 -23.94
N HIS A 268 -9.08 9.10 -24.60
CA HIS A 268 -8.68 9.35 -25.99
C HIS A 268 -9.06 8.16 -26.88
N ASN A 269 -10.15 8.27 -27.65
CA ASN A 269 -10.72 7.15 -28.40
C ASN A 269 -10.11 6.87 -29.78
N GLY A 270 -8.90 7.36 -30.05
CA GLY A 270 -8.17 7.12 -31.31
C GLY A 270 -8.81 7.70 -32.59
N GLN A 271 -10.06 8.18 -32.53
CA GLN A 271 -10.83 8.77 -33.64
C GLN A 271 -10.94 10.31 -33.55
N SER A 272 -10.02 10.95 -32.82
CA SER A 272 -9.98 12.41 -32.58
C SER A 272 -11.09 12.96 -31.67
N GLU A 273 -11.80 12.10 -30.95
CA GLU A 273 -12.71 12.51 -29.88
C GLU A 273 -12.02 12.37 -28.53
N THR A 274 -11.92 13.48 -27.82
CA THR A 274 -11.44 13.57 -26.43
C THR A 274 -12.67 13.67 -25.55
N VAL A 275 -12.74 12.84 -24.53
CA VAL A 275 -13.92 12.71 -23.69
C VAL A 275 -13.53 12.82 -22.23
N LEU A 276 -14.19 13.71 -21.50
CA LEU A 276 -13.97 13.90 -20.08
C LEU A 276 -14.94 13.07 -19.25
N LYS A 277 -14.44 12.55 -18.13
CA LYS A 277 -15.25 11.89 -17.12
C LYS A 277 -15.34 12.80 -15.90
N LEU A 278 -16.55 13.12 -15.49
CA LEU A 278 -16.82 13.98 -14.34
C LEU A 278 -17.65 13.23 -13.33
N TYR A 279 -17.25 13.33 -12.06
CA TYR A 279 -17.97 12.71 -10.96
C TYR A 279 -18.58 13.77 -10.05
N PHE A 280 -19.84 13.57 -9.68
CA PHE A 280 -20.60 14.38 -8.74
C PHE A 280 -20.42 13.82 -7.33
N PHE A 281 -19.54 14.41 -6.54
CA PHE A 281 -19.32 13.99 -5.15
C PHE A 281 -20.45 14.44 -4.23
N HIS A 282 -20.95 15.68 -4.42
CA HIS A 282 -22.00 16.27 -3.57
C HIS A 282 -23.13 16.86 -4.41
N PRO A 283 -23.94 16.02 -5.10
CA PRO A 283 -24.97 16.49 -6.03
C PRO A 283 -26.04 17.38 -5.39
N GLU A 284 -26.28 17.24 -4.09
CA GLU A 284 -27.20 18.10 -3.33
C GLU A 284 -26.74 19.56 -3.28
N GLN A 285 -25.43 19.81 -3.36
CA GLN A 285 -24.84 21.15 -3.37
C GLN A 285 -24.94 21.84 -4.75
N LEU A 286 -25.41 21.14 -5.79
CA LEU A 286 -25.42 21.59 -7.19
C LEU A 286 -26.82 21.94 -7.73
N SER A 287 -27.84 21.94 -6.89
CA SER A 287 -29.24 21.94 -7.32
C SER A 287 -29.73 23.25 -7.97
N ALA A 288 -28.95 24.34 -7.89
CA ALA A 288 -29.26 25.62 -8.51
C ALA A 288 -28.09 26.26 -9.28
N ASN A 289 -26.94 25.58 -9.35
CA ASN A 289 -25.71 26.13 -9.91
C ASN A 289 -25.62 25.86 -11.41
N GLU A 290 -25.08 26.82 -12.14
CA GLU A 290 -24.65 26.67 -13.52
C GLU A 290 -23.26 26.03 -13.55
N LEU A 291 -23.06 25.05 -14.44
CA LEU A 291 -21.83 24.26 -14.49
C LEU A 291 -21.24 24.38 -15.88
N TYR A 292 -19.96 24.77 -15.96
CA TYR A 292 -19.31 25.05 -17.23
C TYR A 292 -17.93 24.42 -17.31
N LEU A 293 -17.60 23.91 -18.49
CA LEU A 293 -16.23 23.65 -18.90
C LEU A 293 -15.78 24.77 -19.81
N LEU A 294 -14.60 25.33 -19.57
CA LEU A 294 -14.03 26.40 -20.40
C LEU A 294 -12.65 26.03 -20.92
N SER A 295 -12.34 26.53 -22.11
CA SER A 295 -10.99 26.55 -22.66
C SER A 295 -10.82 27.80 -23.50
N GLY A 296 -10.05 28.77 -22.98
CA GLY A 296 -9.95 30.10 -23.59
C GLY A 296 -11.31 30.81 -23.63
N GLU A 297 -11.81 31.07 -24.84
CA GLU A 297 -13.09 31.77 -25.08
C GLU A 297 -14.27 30.81 -25.38
N GLU A 298 -13.99 29.50 -25.43
CA GLU A 298 -15.00 28.47 -25.69
C GLU A 298 -15.49 27.87 -24.38
N TYR A 299 -16.76 27.48 -24.34
CA TYR A 299 -17.35 26.83 -23.17
C TYR A 299 -18.35 25.73 -23.58
N ILE A 300 -18.57 24.79 -22.66
CA ILE A 300 -19.62 23.77 -22.70
C ILE A 300 -20.45 23.92 -21.43
N ASP A 301 -21.77 24.04 -21.59
CA ASP A 301 -22.74 23.99 -20.49
C ASP A 301 -23.01 22.54 -20.11
N LEU A 302 -22.74 22.19 -18.85
CA LEU A 302 -22.91 20.84 -18.32
C LEU A 302 -24.37 20.52 -17.95
N GLY A 303 -25.28 21.50 -17.97
CA GLY A 303 -26.70 21.30 -17.68
C GLY A 303 -27.37 20.29 -18.61
N GLU A 304 -26.89 20.16 -19.85
CA GLU A 304 -27.43 19.19 -20.83
C GLU A 304 -27.06 17.73 -20.53
N PHE A 305 -25.99 17.50 -19.75
CA PHE A 305 -25.47 16.18 -19.41
C PHE A 305 -26.00 15.64 -18.07
N ARG A 306 -26.78 16.46 -17.36
CA ARG A 306 -27.29 16.13 -16.02
C ARG A 306 -28.52 15.22 -16.13
N GLU A 307 -28.30 13.92 -16.16
CA GLU A 307 -29.35 12.93 -15.94
C GLU A 307 -29.60 12.73 -14.44
N SER A 308 -30.84 12.42 -14.03
CA SER A 308 -31.26 12.56 -12.63
C SER A 308 -30.63 11.58 -11.64
N ASN A 309 -29.92 10.55 -12.10
CA ASN A 309 -29.47 9.44 -11.26
C ASN A 309 -27.99 9.02 -11.44
N ASP A 310 -27.25 9.60 -12.38
CA ASP A 310 -25.86 9.20 -12.65
C ASP A 310 -24.88 10.14 -11.93
N TYR A 311 -24.07 9.57 -11.04
CA TYR A 311 -23.00 10.28 -10.35
C TYR A 311 -21.76 10.47 -11.23
N LEU A 312 -21.63 9.70 -12.31
CA LEU A 312 -20.54 9.80 -13.28
C LEU A 312 -21.12 10.17 -14.65
N ILE A 313 -20.67 11.27 -15.23
CA ILE A 313 -21.05 11.70 -16.58
C ILE A 313 -19.84 11.77 -17.51
N THR A 314 -20.15 11.71 -18.80
CA THR A 314 -19.18 11.67 -19.89
C THR A 314 -19.45 12.83 -20.83
N VAL A 315 -18.47 13.70 -21.03
CA VAL A 315 -18.63 14.96 -21.77
C VAL A 315 -17.60 15.01 -22.90
N PRO A 316 -18.02 14.99 -24.18
CA PRO A 316 -17.10 15.16 -25.29
C PRO A 316 -16.60 16.61 -25.34
N VAL A 317 -15.30 16.79 -25.55
CA VAL A 317 -14.67 18.12 -25.68
C VAL A 317 -13.96 18.26 -27.03
N PRO A 318 -13.86 19.49 -27.58
CA PRO A 318 -13.15 19.72 -28.82
C PRO A 318 -11.69 19.28 -28.74
N SER A 319 -11.21 18.59 -29.78
CA SER A 319 -9.85 18.03 -29.82
C SER A 319 -8.73 19.08 -29.93
N HIS A 320 -9.06 20.35 -30.17
CA HIS A 320 -8.10 21.45 -30.15
C HIS A 320 -7.91 22.06 -28.76
N TRP A 321 -8.70 21.68 -27.76
CA TRP A 321 -8.51 22.15 -26.39
C TRP A 321 -7.23 21.55 -25.80
N ALA A 322 -6.34 22.41 -25.31
CA ALA A 322 -5.10 21.98 -24.64
C ALA A 322 -5.30 21.75 -23.13
N TYR A 323 -6.31 22.39 -22.55
CA TYR A 323 -6.69 22.29 -21.15
C TYR A 323 -8.18 22.56 -21.02
N VAL A 324 -8.73 22.25 -19.85
CA VAL A 324 -10.11 22.57 -19.49
C VAL A 324 -10.17 23.08 -18.06
N ASP A 325 -10.90 24.18 -17.87
CA ASP A 325 -11.25 24.71 -16.55
C ASP A 325 -12.69 24.32 -16.22
N LEU A 326 -12.89 23.66 -15.08
CA LEU A 326 -14.21 23.36 -14.53
C LEU A 326 -14.64 24.51 -13.61
N MET A 327 -15.78 25.11 -13.93
CA MET A 327 -16.40 26.19 -13.17
C MET A 327 -17.78 25.78 -12.65
N MET A 328 -18.11 26.30 -11.47
CA MET A 328 -19.43 26.23 -10.86
C MET A 328 -19.89 27.64 -10.53
N ASP A 329 -20.90 28.13 -11.25
CA ASP A 329 -21.23 29.55 -11.36
C ASP A 329 -19.96 30.36 -11.71
N ASP A 330 -19.58 31.31 -10.85
CA ASP A 330 -18.38 32.13 -10.97
C ASP A 330 -17.17 31.53 -10.19
N ILE A 331 -17.29 30.33 -9.63
CA ILE A 331 -16.27 29.69 -8.80
C ILE A 331 -15.43 28.71 -9.63
N PHE A 332 -14.12 28.92 -9.64
CA PHE A 332 -13.16 27.97 -10.21
C PHE A 332 -13.01 26.74 -9.32
N ILE A 333 -13.10 25.56 -9.92
CA ILE A 333 -13.01 24.27 -9.22
C ILE A 333 -11.68 23.57 -9.50
N GLN A 334 -11.35 23.38 -10.78
CA GLN A 334 -10.22 22.56 -11.19
C GLN A 334 -9.78 22.94 -12.61
N THR A 335 -8.49 22.82 -12.90
CA THR A 335 -7.95 22.83 -14.27
C THR A 335 -7.37 21.46 -14.59
N CYS A 336 -7.62 20.95 -15.80
CA CYS A 336 -7.11 19.66 -16.26
C CYS A 336 -6.41 19.79 -17.62
N PRO A 337 -5.17 19.30 -17.77
CA PRO A 337 -4.46 19.33 -19.05
C PRO A 337 -4.98 18.23 -19.99
N LEU A 338 -5.21 18.58 -21.26
CA LEU A 338 -5.66 17.66 -22.32
C LEU A 338 -4.56 17.35 -23.35
N ILE A 339 -3.36 17.92 -23.18
CA ILE A 339 -2.21 17.72 -24.06
C ILE A 339 -1.56 16.32 -23.96
N ILE A 340 -2.04 15.47 -23.04
CA ILE A 340 -1.50 14.13 -22.84
C ILE A 340 -2.16 13.20 -23.86
N ASN A 341 -1.39 12.67 -24.80
CA ASN A 341 -1.87 11.80 -25.88
C ASN A 341 -2.17 10.36 -25.43
N GLU A 342 -2.60 10.18 -24.19
CA GLU A 342 -2.96 8.91 -23.56
C GLU A 342 -4.26 9.15 -22.76
N SER A 343 -5.05 8.10 -22.53
CA SER A 343 -6.16 8.21 -21.57
C SER A 343 -5.58 8.31 -20.16
N VAL A 344 -6.05 9.26 -19.35
CA VAL A 344 -5.52 9.54 -18.01
C VAL A 344 -6.61 9.71 -16.98
N ILE A 345 -6.30 9.38 -15.73
CA ILE A 345 -7.09 9.65 -14.54
C ILE A 345 -6.48 10.85 -13.82
N TYR A 346 -7.34 11.75 -13.34
CA TYR A 346 -6.96 12.81 -12.41
C TYR A 346 -7.38 12.38 -11.01
N SER A 347 -6.42 11.99 -10.18
CA SER A 347 -6.71 11.46 -8.84
C SER A 347 -7.21 12.57 -7.89
N ILE A 348 -7.80 12.16 -6.77
CA ILE A 348 -8.24 13.11 -5.74
C ILE A 348 -7.03 13.89 -5.20
N HIS A 349 -5.90 13.23 -4.99
CA HIS A 349 -4.63 13.79 -4.50
C HIS A 349 -3.85 14.62 -5.55
N GLY A 350 -4.40 14.75 -6.77
CA GLY A 350 -3.85 15.60 -7.82
C GLY A 350 -2.83 14.90 -8.73
N ASP A 351 -2.76 13.57 -8.70
CA ASP A 351 -1.92 12.79 -9.61
C ASP A 351 -2.55 12.75 -11.00
N ILE A 352 -1.71 12.67 -12.02
CA ILE A 352 -2.12 12.36 -13.39
C ILE A 352 -1.52 11.01 -13.75
N ILE A 353 -2.36 9.98 -13.81
CA ILE A 353 -1.93 8.59 -14.00
C ILE A 353 -2.58 8.00 -15.25
N PRO A 354 -1.98 6.99 -15.89
CA PRO A 354 -2.60 6.34 -17.05
C PRO A 354 -3.93 5.69 -16.66
N MET A 355 -4.89 5.77 -17.59
CA MET A 355 -6.19 5.10 -17.50
C MET A 355 -6.16 3.82 -18.34
N ASP A 356 -6.59 2.72 -17.75
CA ASP A 356 -6.84 1.46 -18.44
C ASP A 356 -8.35 1.13 -18.47
N THR A 357 -8.72 0.02 -19.12
CA THR A 357 -10.12 -0.39 -19.26
C THR A 357 -10.80 -0.71 -17.94
N ASP A 358 -10.05 -1.17 -16.95
CA ASP A 358 -10.59 -1.61 -15.65
C ASP A 358 -10.79 -0.42 -14.70
N THR A 359 -9.98 0.64 -14.86
CA THR A 359 -10.00 1.86 -14.06
C THR A 359 -10.80 2.99 -14.69
N ALA A 360 -11.23 2.85 -15.94
CA ALA A 360 -11.86 3.92 -16.71
C ALA A 360 -13.08 4.57 -16.04
N ASN A 361 -13.82 3.84 -15.19
CA ASN A 361 -15.00 4.34 -14.49
C ASN A 361 -14.83 4.39 -12.97
N LEU A 362 -13.59 4.26 -12.49
CA LEU A 362 -13.26 4.30 -11.07
C LEU A 362 -12.77 5.69 -10.67
N ILE A 363 -12.97 6.01 -9.40
CA ILE A 363 -12.37 7.18 -8.77
C ILE A 363 -11.09 6.72 -8.10
N LYS A 364 -9.97 7.38 -8.40
CA LYS A 364 -8.69 7.13 -7.77
C LYS A 364 -8.41 8.21 -6.73
N VAL A 365 -8.06 7.80 -5.52
CA VAL A 365 -7.59 8.70 -4.47
C VAL A 365 -6.18 9.15 -4.80
N ALA A 366 -5.31 8.19 -5.13
CA ALA A 366 -3.90 8.42 -5.43
C ALA A 366 -3.40 7.53 -6.58
N ARG A 367 -2.14 7.72 -6.96
CA ARG A 367 -1.41 6.83 -7.87
C ARG A 367 -1.40 5.37 -7.39
N ASN A 368 -1.17 4.45 -8.33
CA ASN A 368 -0.94 3.05 -7.98
C ASN A 368 0.38 2.89 -7.23
N GLU A 369 0.45 1.92 -6.33
CA GLU A 369 1.69 1.60 -5.62
C GLU A 369 2.78 1.18 -6.60
N SER A 370 3.95 1.77 -6.42
CA SER A 370 5.16 1.49 -7.19
C SER A 370 6.38 1.60 -6.29
N SER A 371 7.43 0.85 -6.59
CA SER A 371 8.65 0.83 -5.80
C SER A 371 9.39 2.18 -5.83
N ILE A 372 9.11 3.05 -6.82
CA ILE A 372 9.56 4.44 -6.87
C ILE A 372 8.41 5.37 -7.31
N TRP A 373 8.42 6.63 -6.88
CA TRP A 373 7.45 7.66 -7.27
C TRP A 373 8.12 9.03 -7.44
N LEU A 374 7.45 9.95 -8.15
CA LEU A 374 7.84 11.36 -8.20
C LEU A 374 7.55 12.01 -6.85
N ASN A 375 8.56 12.60 -6.23
CA ASN A 375 8.47 13.08 -4.85
C ASN A 375 8.53 14.61 -4.73
N GLU A 376 9.39 15.24 -5.52
CA GLU A 376 9.58 16.69 -5.49
C GLU A 376 9.96 17.23 -6.87
N LEU A 377 9.49 18.42 -7.22
CA LEU A 377 9.73 19.03 -8.52
C LEU A 377 9.77 20.55 -8.46
N THR A 378 10.72 21.16 -9.18
CA THR A 378 10.70 22.59 -9.50
C THR A 378 10.84 22.82 -10.99
N TRP A 379 10.07 23.77 -11.49
CA TRP A 379 10.05 24.13 -12.89
C TRP A 379 10.22 25.64 -13.08
N ASN A 380 11.16 26.02 -13.94
CA ASN A 380 11.33 27.39 -14.40
C ASN A 380 11.22 27.44 -15.95
N PRO A 381 10.12 27.98 -16.50
CA PRO A 381 9.88 28.01 -17.94
C PRO A 381 10.77 29.00 -18.70
N LEU A 382 11.29 30.04 -18.03
CA LEU A 382 12.16 31.05 -18.64
C LEU A 382 13.57 30.50 -18.88
N SER A 383 14.12 29.78 -17.89
CA SER A 383 15.42 29.13 -18.02
C SER A 383 15.33 27.68 -18.51
N LYS A 384 14.11 27.21 -18.82
CA LYS A 384 13.79 25.81 -19.18
C LYS A 384 14.39 24.80 -18.20
N THR A 385 14.50 25.18 -16.94
CA THR A 385 15.18 24.37 -15.92
C THR A 385 14.15 23.55 -15.15
N LEU A 386 14.33 22.23 -15.17
CA LEU A 386 13.59 21.27 -14.37
C LEU A 386 14.53 20.73 -13.29
N ARG A 387 14.07 20.67 -12.04
CA ARG A 387 14.68 19.84 -10.99
C ARG A 387 13.63 18.87 -10.51
N LEU A 388 14.01 17.62 -10.35
CA LEU A 388 13.09 16.55 -10.05
C LEU A 388 13.78 15.56 -9.11
N GLU A 389 13.03 15.11 -8.11
CA GLU A 389 13.39 14.02 -7.22
C GLU A 389 12.38 12.88 -7.35
N VAL A 390 12.91 11.67 -7.38
CA VAL A 390 12.16 10.44 -7.15
C VAL A 390 12.50 9.87 -5.78
N ALA A 391 11.51 9.28 -5.12
CA ALA A 391 11.70 8.58 -3.86
C ALA A 391 11.19 7.14 -3.95
N GLY A 392 11.82 6.22 -3.22
CA GLY A 392 11.31 4.86 -3.09
C GLY A 392 12.35 3.79 -2.73
N LYS A 393 11.92 2.53 -2.82
CA LYS A 393 12.71 1.32 -2.56
C LYS A 393 12.72 0.43 -3.81
N PRO A 394 13.50 0.78 -4.84
CA PRO A 394 13.46 0.09 -6.13
C PRO A 394 13.91 -1.38 -6.03
N ASP A 395 13.22 -2.25 -6.77
CA ASP A 395 13.55 -3.66 -6.88
C ASP A 395 14.75 -3.88 -7.82
N TYR A 396 15.46 -5.01 -7.63
CA TYR A 396 16.72 -5.29 -8.34
C TYR A 396 16.58 -5.36 -9.87
N GLU A 397 15.42 -5.73 -10.38
CA GLU A 397 15.17 -5.89 -11.82
C GLU A 397 14.52 -4.66 -12.47
N ASP A 398 14.08 -3.69 -11.66
CA ASP A 398 13.35 -2.53 -12.17
C ASP A 398 14.31 -1.47 -12.75
N GLN A 399 13.90 -0.87 -13.86
CA GLN A 399 14.58 0.28 -14.46
C GLN A 399 13.58 1.39 -14.70
N TYR A 400 13.86 2.56 -14.15
CA TYR A 400 12.97 3.71 -14.18
C TYR A 400 13.55 4.83 -15.05
N PHE A 401 12.67 5.50 -15.78
CA PHE A 401 13.03 6.58 -16.69
C PHE A 401 12.15 7.80 -16.50
N ILE A 402 12.75 8.98 -16.60
CA ILE A 402 12.00 10.21 -16.85
C ILE A 402 12.08 10.52 -18.34
N VAL A 403 10.93 10.70 -18.97
CA VAL A 403 10.81 11.07 -20.38
C VAL A 403 10.04 12.37 -20.54
N ASN A 404 10.45 13.22 -21.48
CA ASN A 404 9.66 14.33 -21.97
C ASN A 404 8.94 13.89 -23.23
N GLN A 405 7.63 13.68 -23.15
CA GLN A 405 6.85 13.02 -24.20
C GLN A 405 7.47 11.66 -24.58
N ASN A 406 8.29 11.61 -25.64
CA ASN A 406 8.99 10.42 -26.12
C ASN A 406 10.53 10.54 -26.06
N GLU A 407 11.06 11.68 -25.61
CA GLU A 407 12.51 11.90 -25.48
C GLU A 407 12.98 11.53 -24.06
N PRO A 408 13.95 10.62 -23.89
CA PRO A 408 14.48 10.28 -22.57
C PRO A 408 15.26 11.46 -22.00
N LEU A 409 14.93 11.84 -20.75
CA LEU A 409 15.65 12.86 -19.99
C LEU A 409 16.59 12.25 -18.95
N TRP A 410 16.15 11.17 -18.30
CA TRP A 410 16.88 10.57 -17.19
C TRP A 410 16.68 9.06 -17.15
N ASP A 411 17.78 8.33 -17.03
CA ASP A 411 17.84 6.93 -16.60
C ASP A 411 18.16 6.93 -15.10
N ILE A 412 17.22 6.47 -14.28
CA ILE A 412 17.31 6.58 -12.82
C ILE A 412 18.17 5.42 -12.30
N GLU A 413 19.44 5.72 -12.05
CA GLU A 413 20.34 4.80 -11.35
C GLU A 413 19.99 4.75 -9.86
N SER A 414 19.52 3.59 -9.40
CA SER A 414 19.19 3.37 -7.99
C SER A 414 19.97 2.19 -7.41
N GLU A 415 20.23 2.23 -6.10
CA GLU A 415 20.85 1.12 -5.39
C GLU A 415 19.76 0.22 -4.79
N VAL A 416 20.00 -1.09 -4.69
CA VAL A 416 19.04 -1.97 -4.01
C VAL A 416 19.25 -1.89 -2.51
N GLY A 417 18.20 -1.59 -1.75
CA GLY A 417 18.28 -1.40 -0.31
C GLY A 417 16.94 -1.58 0.41
N PHE A 418 16.98 -1.60 1.73
CA PHE A 418 15.80 -1.71 2.59
C PHE A 418 15.22 -0.34 3.01
N GLU A 419 15.94 0.75 2.72
CA GLU A 419 15.58 2.12 3.08
C GLU A 419 15.07 2.88 1.86
N ILE A 420 14.18 3.85 2.09
CA ILE A 420 13.74 4.78 1.04
C ILE A 420 14.95 5.59 0.61
N GLN A 421 15.17 5.65 -0.71
CA GLN A 421 16.17 6.50 -1.34
C GLN A 421 15.48 7.72 -1.93
N PHE A 422 16.17 8.86 -1.85
CA PHE A 422 15.79 10.12 -2.47
C PHE A 422 16.85 10.42 -3.53
N ILE A 423 16.45 10.37 -4.79
CA ILE A 423 17.36 10.49 -5.94
C ILE A 423 16.91 11.70 -6.74
N ASP A 424 17.78 12.69 -6.88
CA ASP A 424 17.47 13.94 -7.57
C ASP A 424 18.36 14.21 -8.78
N SER A 425 17.86 15.04 -9.70
CA SER A 425 18.63 15.54 -10.82
C SER A 425 18.08 16.89 -11.32
N SER A 426 18.90 17.60 -12.10
CA SER A 426 18.53 18.88 -12.71
C SER A 426 18.84 18.89 -14.20
N PHE A 427 17.86 19.34 -14.98
CA PHE A 427 17.87 19.34 -16.43
C PHE A 427 17.62 20.76 -16.94
N VAL A 428 18.27 21.10 -18.05
CA VAL A 428 17.92 22.26 -18.87
C VAL A 428 17.34 21.72 -20.16
N LEU A 429 16.04 21.91 -20.36
CA LEU A 429 15.33 21.47 -21.56
C LEU A 429 15.69 22.37 -22.75
N ARG A 430 15.44 21.87 -23.96
CA ARG A 430 15.80 22.60 -25.19
C ARG A 430 15.03 23.92 -25.30
N ASP A 431 15.68 24.94 -25.86
CA ASP A 431 15.10 26.28 -26.00
C ASP A 431 13.87 26.30 -26.94
N ASP A 432 13.80 25.38 -27.90
CA ASP A 432 12.72 25.24 -28.88
C ASP A 432 11.55 24.36 -28.39
N LEU A 433 11.56 23.95 -27.12
CA LEU A 433 10.49 23.19 -26.50
C LEU A 433 9.22 24.03 -26.37
N ASP A 434 8.15 23.58 -27.03
CA ASP A 434 6.79 24.12 -26.87
C ASP A 434 6.27 23.86 -25.45
N LEU A 435 5.61 24.88 -24.88
CA LEU A 435 4.93 24.78 -23.58
C LEU A 435 3.43 25.00 -23.76
N PRO A 436 2.59 24.34 -22.95
CA PRO A 436 2.95 23.34 -21.93
C PRO A 436 3.49 22.03 -22.53
N THR A 437 4.27 21.27 -21.75
CA THR A 437 4.74 19.93 -22.14
C THR A 437 4.56 18.92 -20.99
N VAL A 438 4.75 17.64 -21.28
CA VAL A 438 4.50 16.53 -20.35
C VAL A 438 5.81 15.80 -20.04
N ILE A 439 6.08 15.62 -18.76
CA ILE A 439 7.08 14.69 -18.24
C ILE A 439 6.36 13.45 -17.72
N SER A 440 6.92 12.27 -17.97
CA SER A 440 6.38 11.02 -17.47
C SER A 440 7.45 10.21 -16.75
N LEU A 441 7.11 9.67 -15.58
CA LEU A 441 7.86 8.59 -14.95
C LEU A 441 7.42 7.27 -15.58
N LYS A 442 8.38 6.50 -16.09
CA LYS A 442 8.13 5.21 -16.75
C LYS A 442 8.96 4.09 -16.13
N LEU A 443 8.42 2.88 -16.12
CA LEU A 443 9.06 1.64 -15.69
C LEU A 443 9.32 0.73 -16.91
N SER A 444 10.47 0.06 -16.92
CA SER A 444 10.82 -0.93 -17.94
C SER A 444 10.13 -2.27 -17.68
N GLY A 445 9.22 -2.67 -18.57
CA GLY A 445 8.57 -3.98 -18.59
C GLY A 445 9.15 -4.90 -19.66
N GLY A 446 10.47 -5.07 -19.70
CA GLY A 446 11.15 -5.83 -20.77
C GLY A 446 11.40 -4.96 -22.02
N ASP A 447 10.63 -5.16 -23.09
CA ASP A 447 10.77 -4.43 -24.35
C ASP A 447 9.90 -3.16 -24.43
N GLU A 448 8.98 -2.94 -23.48
CA GLU A 448 8.06 -1.80 -23.45
C GLU A 448 8.19 -0.99 -22.16
N LEU A 449 7.94 0.31 -22.26
CA LEU A 449 7.91 1.22 -21.11
C LEU A 449 6.45 1.43 -20.66
N THR A 450 6.15 1.08 -19.41
CA THR A 450 4.86 1.39 -18.79
C THR A 450 4.94 2.76 -18.13
N THR A 451 3.95 3.62 -18.38
CA THR A 451 3.84 4.90 -17.67
C THR A 451 3.34 4.66 -16.25
N LEU A 452 3.92 5.35 -15.26
CA LEU A 452 3.47 5.32 -13.87
C LEU A 452 2.71 6.60 -13.50
N GLU A 453 3.26 7.75 -13.88
CA GLU A 453 2.71 9.07 -13.54
C GLU A 453 3.17 10.12 -14.55
N HIS A 454 2.35 11.14 -14.77
CA HIS A 454 2.65 12.32 -15.57
C HIS A 454 2.70 13.59 -14.72
N ILE A 455 3.55 14.53 -15.12
CA ILE A 455 3.55 15.93 -14.66
C ILE A 455 3.53 16.86 -15.87
N VAL A 456 2.69 17.88 -15.81
CA VAL A 456 2.66 18.93 -16.83
C VAL A 456 3.57 20.09 -16.43
N LEU A 457 4.50 20.43 -17.31
CA LEU A 457 5.34 21.63 -17.22
C LEU A 457 4.67 22.75 -17.99
N ASP A 458 4.15 23.73 -17.25
CA ASP A 458 3.38 24.84 -17.80
C ASP A 458 4.27 26.04 -18.18
N THR A 459 3.65 27.13 -18.64
CA THR A 459 4.26 28.42 -18.93
C THR A 459 4.57 29.25 -17.68
N LEU A 460 4.09 28.81 -16.51
CA LEU A 460 4.35 29.44 -15.21
C LEU A 460 5.36 28.62 -14.38
N PRO A 461 6.24 29.29 -13.62
CA PRO A 461 7.12 28.59 -12.69
C PRO A 461 6.33 28.03 -11.51
N PHE A 462 6.75 26.86 -11.02
CA PHE A 462 6.18 26.27 -9.81
C PHE A 462 7.18 25.37 -9.09
N ALA A 463 6.89 25.10 -7.82
CA ALA A 463 7.56 24.11 -7.00
C ALA A 463 6.50 23.31 -6.26
N ILE A 464 6.59 21.98 -6.32
CA ILE A 464 5.67 21.05 -5.67
C ILE A 464 6.44 19.93 -4.99
N SER A 465 5.93 19.46 -3.86
CA SER A 465 6.46 18.33 -3.10
C SER A 465 5.30 17.49 -2.58
N ARG A 466 5.54 16.18 -2.39
CA ARG A 466 4.59 15.30 -1.70
C ARG A 466 4.83 15.36 -0.20
N ILE A 467 3.79 15.62 0.59
CA ILE A 467 3.88 15.70 2.06
C ILE A 467 2.68 14.96 2.67
N PRO A 468 2.85 13.86 3.42
CA PRO A 468 4.03 13.00 3.55
C PRO A 468 4.70 12.56 2.23
N ASP A 469 5.93 12.05 2.28
CA ASP A 469 6.62 11.51 1.11
C ASP A 469 5.76 10.45 0.43
N GLY A 470 5.48 10.65 -0.86
CA GLY A 470 4.60 9.75 -1.60
C GLY A 470 3.11 9.92 -1.34
N ASP A 471 2.66 10.97 -0.66
CA ASP A 471 1.24 11.31 -0.51
C ASP A 471 0.82 12.45 -1.47
N SER A 472 -0.12 13.32 -1.10
CA SER A 472 -0.67 14.39 -1.94
C SER A 472 0.37 15.42 -2.39
N TRP A 473 0.18 15.96 -3.59
CA TRP A 473 0.99 17.07 -4.09
C TRP A 473 0.62 18.39 -3.41
N HIS A 474 1.63 19.13 -2.95
CA HIS A 474 1.48 20.46 -2.37
C HIS A 474 2.43 21.45 -3.06
N TYR A 475 1.95 22.67 -3.32
CA TYR A 475 2.85 23.77 -3.66
C TYR A 475 3.73 24.09 -2.47
N THR A 476 5.03 24.20 -2.70
CA THR A 476 6.02 24.44 -1.65
C THR A 476 6.88 25.66 -1.97
N GLU A 477 7.28 26.39 -0.93
CA GLU A 477 8.24 27.48 -1.04
C GLU A 477 9.69 26.98 -0.86
N SER A 478 9.86 25.80 -0.27
CA SER A 478 11.16 25.20 0.05
C SER A 478 11.26 23.77 -0.47
N ILE A 479 12.43 23.43 -1.01
CA ILE A 479 12.70 22.09 -1.53
C ILE A 479 13.69 21.31 -0.68
N THR A 480 13.49 20.01 -0.58
CA THR A 480 14.26 19.05 0.21
C THR A 480 15.03 18.02 -0.61
N LEU A 481 15.30 18.31 -1.90
CA LEU A 481 16.09 17.47 -2.82
C LEU A 481 17.25 16.70 -2.15
N GLY A 482 17.22 15.39 -2.31
CA GLY A 482 18.12 14.41 -1.71
C GLY A 482 17.71 13.97 -0.30
N SER A 483 16.52 14.34 0.19
CA SER A 483 16.03 13.99 1.53
C SER A 483 14.51 13.97 1.62
N THR A 484 14.01 13.46 2.74
CA THR A 484 12.57 13.36 3.02
C THR A 484 11.88 14.72 3.06
N ASN A 485 10.66 14.77 2.50
CA ASN A 485 9.76 15.92 2.61
C ASN A 485 8.96 15.91 3.92
N GLU A 486 9.08 14.85 4.73
CA GLU A 486 8.42 14.79 6.02
C GLU A 486 8.80 16.02 6.84
N PRO A 487 7.82 16.78 7.36
CA PRO A 487 8.12 17.76 8.37
C PRO A 487 8.76 17.00 9.52
N ILE A 488 10.00 17.37 9.87
CA ILE A 488 10.64 16.81 11.07
C ILE A 488 9.72 17.17 12.24
N GLU A 489 8.96 16.19 12.74
CA GLU A 489 8.23 16.29 14.00
C GLU A 489 9.26 16.37 15.12
N ASP A 490 9.90 17.53 15.25
CA ASP A 490 10.77 17.81 16.36
C ASP A 490 9.88 17.99 17.58
N TYR A 491 9.93 17.02 18.49
CA TYR A 491 9.38 17.08 19.84
C TYR A 491 10.16 18.09 20.72
N TYR A 492 10.54 19.23 20.15
CA TYR A 492 11.09 20.40 20.81
C TYR A 492 10.20 21.60 20.49
N VAL A 493 9.46 21.99 21.51
CA VAL A 493 8.68 23.22 21.60
C VAL A 493 9.50 24.42 21.11
N ALA A 494 9.01 25.03 20.01
CA ALA A 494 9.06 26.46 19.69
C ALA A 494 10.43 27.13 19.48
N ASP A 495 10.70 27.52 18.23
CA ASP A 495 10.60 28.91 17.74
C ASP A 495 11.70 29.26 16.73
N LEU A 496 11.25 29.93 15.66
CA LEU A 496 11.96 30.63 14.59
C LEU A 496 13.48 30.80 14.78
N VAL A 497 14.25 30.41 13.76
CA VAL A 497 15.15 31.27 12.94
C VAL A 497 16.18 30.39 12.19
N PRO A 498 15.84 29.98 10.96
CA PRO A 498 16.79 30.10 9.83
C PRO A 498 16.28 30.98 8.67
N GLU A 499 15.05 31.52 8.75
CA GLU A 499 14.46 32.31 7.64
C GLU A 499 15.12 33.68 7.42
N PHE A 500 15.87 34.24 8.39
CA PHE A 500 16.40 35.61 8.30
C PHE A 500 17.86 35.73 7.84
N PHE A 501 18.62 34.64 7.81
CA PHE A 501 20.06 34.71 7.55
C PHE A 501 20.50 33.60 6.61
N VAL A 502 21.32 33.94 5.62
CA VAL A 502 21.89 32.96 4.69
C VAL A 502 23.41 33.12 4.70
N LEU A 503 24.14 32.04 5.01
CA LEU A 503 25.58 31.96 4.81
C LEU A 503 25.87 31.10 3.57
N TYR A 504 26.31 31.74 2.49
CA TYR A 504 26.65 31.05 1.25
C TYR A 504 27.96 30.29 1.37
N GLN A 505 28.11 29.26 0.52
CA GLN A 505 29.39 28.61 0.34
C GLN A 505 30.41 29.62 -0.20
N ASN A 506 31.60 29.68 0.39
CA ASN A 506 32.65 30.57 -0.08
C ASN A 506 33.04 30.22 -1.54
N TYR A 507 33.35 31.24 -2.36
CA TYR A 507 33.76 31.03 -3.74
C TYR A 507 35.07 31.77 -4.08
N PRO A 508 36.06 31.09 -4.68
CA PRO A 508 36.08 29.66 -5.00
C PRO A 508 36.17 28.78 -3.73
N ASN A 509 35.74 27.51 -3.84
CA ASN A 509 36.02 26.44 -2.86
C ASN A 509 36.12 25.09 -3.61
N PRO A 510 37.27 24.39 -3.60
CA PRO A 510 38.54 24.77 -2.98
C PRO A 510 39.12 26.08 -3.53
N PHE A 511 39.91 26.79 -2.73
CA PHE A 511 40.57 28.03 -3.15
C PHE A 511 42.08 28.01 -2.95
N ASN A 512 42.77 28.82 -3.75
CA ASN A 512 44.18 29.14 -3.58
C ASN A 512 44.37 30.65 -3.37
N GLY A 513 45.11 31.02 -2.33
CA GLY A 513 45.31 32.39 -1.88
C GLY A 513 44.09 32.96 -1.16
N GLN A 514 43.06 33.35 -1.91
CA GLN A 514 41.91 34.10 -1.40
C GLN A 514 40.57 33.49 -1.81
N THR A 515 39.55 33.69 -0.98
CA THR A 515 38.17 33.30 -1.26
C THR A 515 37.21 34.39 -0.80
N ARG A 516 36.03 34.46 -1.41
CA ARG A 516 34.97 35.37 -1.02
C ARG A 516 33.95 34.63 -0.16
N ILE A 517 33.61 35.23 0.97
CA ILE A 517 32.56 34.81 1.88
C ILE A 517 31.40 35.77 1.69
N THR A 518 30.23 35.23 1.39
CA THR A 518 29.01 36.00 1.15
C THR A 518 27.96 35.55 2.15
N PHE A 519 27.24 36.50 2.75
CA PHE A 519 26.07 36.21 3.56
C PHE A 519 25.01 37.30 3.39
N ASP A 520 23.76 36.91 3.56
CA ASP A 520 22.60 37.80 3.51
C ASP A 520 21.98 37.92 4.91
N LEU A 521 21.58 39.15 5.24
CA LEU A 521 20.74 39.46 6.39
C LEU A 521 19.41 40.01 5.85
N LEU A 522 18.30 39.35 6.17
CA LEU A 522 16.97 39.83 5.80
C LEU A 522 16.42 40.86 6.81
N GLU A 523 17.04 40.95 8.00
CA GLU A 523 16.73 41.91 9.07
C GLU A 523 18.01 42.47 9.70
N ASP A 524 17.92 43.63 10.35
CA ASP A 524 19.06 44.27 11.06
C ASP A 524 19.50 43.41 12.26
N ALA A 525 20.79 43.07 12.36
CA ALA A 525 21.29 42.10 13.34
C ALA A 525 22.68 42.45 13.90
N ALA A 526 22.96 42.01 15.13
CA ALA A 526 24.31 41.95 15.68
C ALA A 526 25.04 40.69 15.16
N VAL A 527 26.12 40.88 14.41
CA VAL A 527 26.80 39.83 13.65
C VAL A 527 28.23 39.61 14.13
N THR A 528 28.63 38.34 14.22
CA THR A 528 30.00 37.90 14.42
C THR A 528 30.35 36.87 13.34
N LEU A 529 31.40 37.12 12.57
CA LEU A 529 31.85 36.27 11.47
C LEU A 529 33.29 35.86 11.72
N TYR A 530 33.56 34.57 11.83
CA TYR A 530 34.90 34.09 12.18
C TYR A 530 35.25 32.76 11.53
N ILE A 531 36.54 32.48 11.44
CA ILE A 531 37.09 31.33 10.75
C ILE A 531 37.83 30.44 11.74
N THR A 532 37.51 29.15 11.75
CA THR A 532 38.18 28.14 12.56
C THR A 532 38.89 27.09 11.70
N ASP A 533 39.91 26.44 12.24
CA ASP A 533 40.42 25.20 11.65
C ASP A 533 39.63 23.97 12.10
N ALA A 534 40.00 22.79 11.58
CA ALA A 534 39.40 21.51 11.96
C ALA A 534 39.56 21.12 13.45
N THR A 535 40.40 21.82 14.21
CA THR A 535 40.52 21.62 15.67
C THR A 535 39.62 22.57 16.47
N GLY A 536 38.86 23.43 15.78
CA GLY A 536 37.99 24.44 16.40
C GLY A 536 38.74 25.71 16.83
N ARG A 537 40.03 25.86 16.48
CA ARG A 537 40.80 27.06 16.82
C ARG A 537 40.42 28.19 15.87
N ILE A 538 39.98 29.33 16.43
CA ILE A 538 39.71 30.56 15.68
C ILE A 538 41.03 31.13 15.15
N HIS A 539 41.11 31.32 13.83
CA HIS A 539 42.27 31.90 13.14
C HIS A 539 42.07 33.38 12.84
N ASP A 540 40.85 33.75 12.44
CA ASP A 540 40.50 35.10 12.02
C ASP A 540 39.06 35.42 12.45
N LYS A 541 38.80 36.62 12.96
CA LYS A 541 37.46 37.19 13.12
C LYS A 541 37.33 38.33 12.12
N LEU A 542 36.41 38.18 11.18
CA LEU A 542 36.16 39.16 10.12
C LEU A 542 35.17 40.24 10.57
N ILE A 543 34.25 39.87 11.48
CA ILE A 543 33.29 40.75 12.14
C ILE A 543 33.20 40.29 13.60
N GLU A 544 33.18 41.21 14.55
CA GLU A 544 33.06 40.89 15.98
C GLU A 544 31.97 41.74 16.64
N GLU A 545 30.81 41.14 16.85
CA GLU A 545 29.63 41.73 17.51
C GLU A 545 29.21 43.10 16.94
N GLU A 546 29.25 43.25 15.62
CA GLU A 546 28.86 44.51 14.95
C GLU A 546 27.38 44.51 14.58
N PHE A 547 26.70 45.65 14.78
CA PHE A 547 25.31 45.82 14.34
C PHE A 547 25.28 46.18 12.85
N ILE A 548 24.69 45.31 12.04
CA ILE A 548 24.68 45.38 10.57
C ILE A 548 23.22 45.43 10.10
N ILE A 549 22.92 46.37 9.20
CA ILE A 549 21.59 46.50 8.60
C ILE A 549 21.29 45.37 7.61
N SER A 550 20.01 45.14 7.29
CA SER A 550 19.62 44.16 6.27
C SER A 550 20.33 44.41 4.93
N GLY A 551 20.72 43.32 4.25
CA GLY A 551 21.40 43.34 2.95
C GLY A 551 22.39 42.19 2.73
N THR A 552 22.99 42.18 1.54
CA THR A 552 24.02 41.21 1.13
C THR A 552 25.42 41.75 1.41
N TYR A 553 26.23 40.97 2.11
CA TYR A 553 27.59 41.32 2.50
C TYR A 553 28.63 40.39 1.89
N ASN A 554 29.77 40.95 1.49
CA ASN A 554 30.85 40.22 0.86
C ASN A 554 32.19 40.52 1.56
N TYR A 555 32.81 39.49 2.12
CA TYR A 555 34.11 39.57 2.78
C TYR A 555 35.14 38.74 2.02
N MET A 556 36.31 39.30 1.81
CA MET A 556 37.44 38.56 1.24
C MET A 556 38.28 37.99 2.39
N TRP A 557 38.52 36.68 2.36
CA TRP A 557 39.47 36.05 3.26
C TRP A 557 40.72 35.59 2.50
N ASN A 558 41.89 35.89 3.06
CA ASN A 558 43.18 35.49 2.54
C ASN A 558 43.79 34.40 3.43
N GLY A 559 44.02 33.22 2.85
CA GLY A 559 44.65 32.07 3.50
C GLY A 559 46.18 32.15 3.54
N GLU A 560 46.81 33.20 3.02
CA GLU A 560 48.26 33.39 3.04
C GLU A 560 48.83 33.33 4.48
N GLY A 561 49.84 32.49 4.68
CA GLY A 561 50.41 32.23 6.01
C GLY A 561 49.68 31.16 6.83
N ARG A 562 48.52 30.64 6.37
CA ARG A 562 47.81 29.52 6.99
C ARG A 562 48.25 28.16 6.43
N SER A 563 47.96 27.06 7.11
CA SER A 563 48.25 25.70 6.63
C SER A 563 47.21 25.26 5.60
N THR A 564 47.59 24.49 4.58
CA THR A 564 46.61 23.86 3.69
C THR A 564 45.74 22.89 4.48
N GLY A 565 44.44 22.84 4.18
CA GLY A 565 43.52 21.96 4.92
C GLY A 565 42.10 22.49 4.97
N ILE A 566 41.34 21.93 5.91
CA ILE A 566 39.92 22.24 6.12
C ILE A 566 39.81 23.35 7.16
N TYR A 567 39.03 24.37 6.81
CA TYR A 567 38.60 25.46 7.68
C TYR A 567 37.08 25.52 7.70
N PHE A 568 36.52 26.24 8.66
CA PHE A 568 35.09 26.53 8.75
C PHE A 568 34.90 28.03 8.90
N ILE A 569 33.99 28.61 8.12
CA ILE A 569 33.50 29.97 8.32
C ILE A 569 32.21 29.86 9.13
N THR A 570 32.08 30.62 10.21
CA THR A 570 30.91 30.63 11.08
C THR A 570 30.37 32.04 11.22
N LEU A 571 29.09 32.20 10.94
CA LEU A 571 28.30 33.41 11.10
C LEU A 571 27.40 33.21 12.33
N GLN A 572 27.54 34.09 13.31
CA GLN A 572 26.63 34.20 14.44
C GLN A 572 25.87 35.52 14.30
N ALA A 573 24.55 35.47 14.23
CA ALA A 573 23.70 36.65 14.05
C ALA A 573 22.61 36.69 15.13
N GLN A 574 22.38 37.85 15.72
CA GLN A 574 21.39 38.07 16.76
C GLN A 574 20.49 39.26 16.41
N VAL A 575 19.18 39.01 16.33
CA VAL A 575 18.16 40.07 16.14
C VAL A 575 17.46 40.29 17.47
N ASP A 576 17.54 41.52 18.00
CA ASP A 576 16.89 41.93 19.25
C ASP A 576 17.07 40.94 20.42
N GLN A 577 15.96 40.42 20.98
CA GLN A 577 15.94 39.46 22.08
C GLN A 577 15.84 37.99 21.64
N ILE A 578 16.00 37.72 20.34
CA ILE A 578 16.01 36.35 19.79
C ILE A 578 17.38 35.70 20.10
N PRO A 579 17.42 34.41 20.47
CA PRO A 579 18.68 33.68 20.61
C PRO A 579 19.54 33.77 19.33
N PRO A 580 20.87 33.84 19.45
CA PRO A 580 21.74 34.02 18.28
C PRO A 580 21.68 32.78 17.37
N ALA A 581 21.36 33.01 16.10
CA ALA A 581 21.48 31.99 15.05
C ALA A 581 22.96 31.76 14.73
N VAL A 582 23.37 30.50 14.56
CA VAL A 582 24.76 30.12 14.24
C VAL A 582 24.79 29.26 12.98
N LEU A 583 25.33 29.81 11.89
CA LEU A 583 25.47 29.15 10.59
C LEU A 583 26.94 28.89 10.29
N SER A 584 27.28 27.73 9.73
CA SER A 584 28.67 27.37 9.40
C SER A 584 28.82 26.72 8.03
N ARG A 585 29.94 26.98 7.35
CA ARG A 585 30.30 26.38 6.06
C ARG A 585 31.75 25.90 6.04
N LYS A 586 31.98 24.76 5.40
CA LYS A 586 33.30 24.15 5.25
C LYS A 586 34.08 24.80 4.09
N MET A 587 35.32 25.18 4.32
CA MET A 587 36.25 25.73 3.33
C MET A 587 37.47 24.81 3.15
N ILE A 588 37.95 24.66 1.91
CA ILE A 588 39.11 23.84 1.55
C ILE A 588 40.19 24.77 0.97
N TYR A 589 41.27 24.97 1.73
CA TYR A 589 42.39 25.81 1.33
C TYR A 589 43.54 24.98 0.75
N LEU A 590 43.93 25.32 -0.48
CA LEU A 590 45.05 24.72 -1.23
C LEU A 590 46.14 25.80 -1.45
N LYS A 591 47.41 25.46 -1.26
CA LYS A 591 48.55 26.34 -1.56
C LYS A 591 49.05 26.14 -2.98
#